data_AF-A0A3A9VG97-F1
#
_entry.id   AF-A0A3A9VG97-F1
#
_cell.length_a   1.000
_cell.length_b   1.000
_cell.length_c   1.000
_cell.angle_alpha   90.00
_cell.angle_beta   90.00
_cell.angle_gamma   90.00
#
_symmetry.space_group_name_H-M   'P 1'
#
loop_
_entity.id
_entity.type
_entity.pdbx_description
1 polymer ?
#
loop_
_entity_poly.entity_id
_entity_poly.type
_entity_poly.pdbx_seq_one_letter_code
_entity_poly.pdbx_strand_id
1 'polypeptide(L)'
;MKIYELIKQLINLTGEFVTNRLDRDITIKSFSSWLSKYLDETIATEEYEITGHSIEAEIAAYIGRMSRYSNVYIKSALIDLPFATDMDFAFTAILHRSGSIGKTELIRKMAYDKSSGMEVIKRLLKNEIIEQFPNPDDKRSKLLRLTKNGEENVIKAYSEAHKAAKMVSGTLTTTEQITLLKTLKKLDDFHFPIYLEEEKDLNLIIKKYANQ
;
A
#
# COMPACT_ATOMS: atom_id res chain seq x y z
N MET A 1 20.92 38.14 2.40
CA MET A 1 19.63 38.54 2.99
C MET A 1 18.82 37.34 3.52
N LYS A 2 18.50 36.32 2.70
CA LYS A 2 17.69 35.15 3.15
C LYS A 2 18.29 34.33 4.30
N ILE A 3 19.61 34.09 4.27
CA ILE A 3 20.32 33.35 5.34
C ILE A 3 20.27 34.10 6.68
N TYR A 4 20.40 35.43 6.64
CA TYR A 4 20.37 36.26 7.85
C TYR A 4 18.99 36.25 8.52
N GLU A 5 17.92 36.29 7.73
CA GLU A 5 16.56 36.17 8.25
C GLU A 5 16.27 34.78 8.80
N LEU A 6 16.77 33.72 8.14
CA LEU A 6 16.68 32.36 8.68
C LEU A 6 17.38 32.22 10.03
N ILE A 7 18.56 32.83 10.18
CA ILE A 7 19.31 32.82 11.46
C ILE A 7 18.49 33.51 12.56
N LYS A 8 17.86 34.66 12.28
CA LYS A 8 17.00 35.33 13.26
C LYS A 8 15.80 34.47 13.68
N GLN A 9 15.16 33.81 12.73
CA GLN A 9 14.04 32.90 13.02
C GLN A 9 14.49 31.74 13.91
N LEU A 10 15.62 31.12 13.59
CA LEU A 10 16.19 30.06 14.43
C LEU A 10 16.52 30.55 15.84
N ILE A 11 17.08 31.76 15.98
CA ILE A 11 17.37 32.36 17.29
C ILE A 11 16.07 32.54 18.10
N ASN A 12 15.01 33.08 17.49
CA ASN A 12 13.72 33.25 18.16
C ASN A 12 13.12 31.91 18.59
N LEU A 13 13.12 30.91 17.70
CA LEU A 13 12.63 29.55 17.98
C LEU A 13 13.44 28.88 19.11
N THR A 14 14.76 29.08 19.16
CA THR A 14 15.56 28.60 20.29
C THR A 14 15.21 29.30 21.60
N GLY A 15 14.84 30.59 21.56
CA GLY A 15 14.34 31.31 22.72
C GLY A 15 13.00 30.75 23.22
N GLU A 16 12.06 30.49 22.31
CA GLU A 16 10.75 29.88 22.64
C GLU A 16 10.91 28.46 23.20
N PHE A 17 11.81 27.67 22.61
CA PHE A 17 12.14 26.32 23.10
C PHE A 17 12.60 26.30 24.56
N VAL A 18 13.34 27.33 24.99
CA VAL A 18 13.94 27.41 26.33
C VAL A 18 12.97 28.01 27.36
N THR A 19 12.06 28.88 26.95
CA THR A 19 11.22 29.68 27.87
C THR A 19 10.18 28.86 28.63
N ASN A 20 9.84 27.64 28.17
CA ASN A 20 8.79 26.80 28.77
C ASN A 20 9.26 25.42 29.25
N ARG A 21 10.56 25.24 29.56
CA ARG A 21 11.09 23.96 30.05
C ARG A 21 11.71 24.06 31.46
N LEU A 22 11.36 23.10 32.31
CA LEU A 22 11.99 22.84 33.62
C LEU A 22 13.17 21.86 33.53
N ASP A 23 13.40 21.26 32.37
CA ASP A 23 14.43 20.24 32.14
C ASP A 23 15.77 20.87 31.68
N ARG A 24 16.90 20.30 32.12
CA ARG A 24 18.24 20.90 31.99
C ARG A 24 19.01 20.48 30.73
N ASP A 25 18.57 19.46 30.00
CA ASP A 25 19.31 18.95 28.83
C ASP A 25 18.88 19.65 27.52
N ILE A 26 19.43 20.85 27.31
CA ILE A 26 19.27 21.64 26.08
C ILE A 26 20.25 21.10 25.03
N THR A 27 19.76 20.23 24.16
CA THR A 27 20.55 19.63 23.07
C THR A 27 19.87 19.84 21.71
N ILE A 28 20.64 19.79 20.62
CA ILE A 28 20.10 19.84 19.24
C ILE A 28 19.04 18.77 19.01
N LYS A 29 19.19 17.56 19.58
CA LYS A 29 18.21 16.47 19.46
C LYS A 29 16.89 16.80 20.17
N SER A 30 16.97 17.40 21.35
CA SER A 30 15.78 17.84 22.09
C SER A 30 15.08 19.03 21.43
N PHE A 31 15.86 19.94 20.83
CA PHE A 31 15.36 21.07 20.05
C PHE A 31 14.69 20.61 18.76
N SER A 32 15.32 19.71 17.99
CA SER A 32 14.73 19.19 16.76
C SER A 32 13.41 18.45 17.02
N SER A 33 13.35 17.67 18.10
CA SER A 33 12.12 16.97 18.49
C SER A 33 10.99 17.92 18.91
N TRP A 34 11.31 19.03 19.57
CA TRP A 34 10.34 20.08 19.90
C TRP A 34 9.93 20.88 18.68
N LEU A 35 10.90 21.29 17.85
CA LEU A 35 10.66 22.10 16.66
C LEU A 35 9.77 21.36 15.67
N SER A 36 9.94 20.03 15.51
CA SER A 36 9.00 19.22 14.72
C SER A 36 7.57 19.34 15.25
N LYS A 37 7.35 19.21 16.56
CA LYS A 37 6.01 19.34 17.15
C LYS A 37 5.44 20.75 17.07
N TYR A 38 6.26 21.77 17.31
CA TYR A 38 5.88 23.17 17.21
C TYR A 38 5.51 23.54 15.76
N LEU A 39 6.28 23.03 14.79
CA LEU A 39 5.94 23.18 13.39
C LEU A 39 4.67 22.41 13.05
N ASP A 40 4.48 21.19 13.55
CA ASP A 40 3.26 20.39 13.36
C ASP A 40 2.01 21.07 13.96
N GLU A 41 2.12 21.75 15.11
CA GLU A 41 1.03 22.56 15.68
C GLU A 41 0.73 23.82 14.84
N THR A 42 1.70 24.32 14.09
CA THR A 42 1.53 25.41 13.11
C THR A 42 1.19 24.93 11.70
N ILE A 43 1.21 23.62 11.42
CA ILE A 43 0.60 23.04 10.23
C ILE A 43 -0.90 23.21 10.45
N ALA A 44 -1.39 24.28 9.85
CA ALA A 44 -2.78 24.72 9.85
C ALA A 44 -3.76 23.55 9.76
N THR A 45 -4.91 23.73 10.40
CA THR A 45 -6.17 23.05 10.08
C THR A 45 -6.22 22.70 8.59
N GLU A 46 -5.87 21.46 8.23
CA GLU A 46 -6.09 20.96 6.88
C GLU A 46 -7.59 21.04 6.64
N GLU A 47 -8.01 21.86 5.68
CA GLU A 47 -9.38 21.82 5.21
C GLU A 47 -9.59 20.41 4.62
N TYR A 48 -10.46 19.63 5.27
CA TYR A 48 -10.81 18.30 4.79
C TYR A 48 -11.64 18.44 3.50
N GLU A 49 -11.01 18.21 2.35
CA GLU A 49 -11.60 18.52 1.05
C GLU A 49 -12.53 17.42 0.50
N ILE A 50 -12.30 16.13 0.81
CA ILE A 50 -13.06 15.05 0.18
C ILE A 50 -14.34 14.74 0.96
N THR A 51 -14.19 14.55 2.26
CA THR A 51 -15.25 14.11 3.18
C THR A 51 -15.64 15.19 4.17
N GLY A 52 -14.74 16.12 4.49
CA GLY A 52 -15.05 17.23 5.38
C GLY A 52 -15.23 16.83 6.86
N HIS A 53 -14.77 15.63 7.25
CA HIS A 53 -15.12 15.04 8.56
C HIS A 53 -13.95 14.94 9.53
N SER A 54 -12.93 14.15 9.20
CA SER A 54 -11.75 13.93 10.05
C SER A 54 -10.54 13.51 9.21
N ILE A 55 -9.34 13.54 9.82
CA ILE A 55 -8.11 13.03 9.19
C ILE A 55 -8.29 11.58 8.74
N GLU A 56 -8.89 10.73 9.57
CA GLU A 56 -9.11 9.31 9.26
C GLU A 56 -10.03 9.14 8.05
N ALA A 57 -11.09 9.95 7.97
CA ALA A 57 -12.04 9.93 6.85
C ALA A 57 -11.37 10.38 5.54
N GLU A 58 -10.56 11.44 5.59
CA GLU A 58 -9.78 11.91 4.43
C GLU A 58 -8.79 10.85 3.96
N ILE A 59 -8.00 10.26 4.86
CA ILE A 59 -7.05 9.19 4.53
C ILE A 59 -7.77 8.03 3.83
N ALA A 60 -8.89 7.56 4.39
CA ALA A 60 -9.68 6.48 3.79
C ALA A 60 -10.17 6.86 2.39
N ALA A 61 -10.62 8.10 2.19
CA ALA A 61 -11.10 8.58 0.92
C ALA A 61 -9.99 8.68 -0.14
N TYR A 62 -8.81 9.18 0.23
CA TYR A 62 -7.63 9.22 -0.64
C TYR A 62 -7.13 7.81 -0.99
N ILE A 63 -7.09 6.86 -0.05
CA ILE A 63 -6.78 5.44 -0.34
C ILE A 63 -7.74 4.90 -1.41
N GLY A 64 -9.04 5.15 -1.27
CA GLY A 64 -10.04 4.74 -2.25
C GLY A 64 -9.84 5.38 -3.63
N ARG A 65 -9.53 6.69 -3.69
CA ARG A 65 -9.23 7.38 -4.96
C ARG A 65 -7.98 6.81 -5.63
N MET A 66 -6.90 6.63 -4.87
CA MET A 66 -5.64 6.10 -5.38
C MET A 66 -5.79 4.68 -5.92
N SER A 67 -6.57 3.83 -5.24
CA SER A 67 -6.94 2.50 -5.75
C SER A 67 -7.62 2.59 -7.12
N ARG A 68 -8.62 3.46 -7.26
CA ARG A 68 -9.31 3.66 -8.55
C ARG A 68 -8.38 4.17 -9.65
N TYR A 69 -7.51 5.14 -9.36
CA TYR A 69 -6.56 5.67 -10.33
C TYR A 69 -5.56 4.60 -10.78
N SER A 70 -4.98 3.85 -9.84
CA SER A 70 -4.10 2.72 -10.14
C SER A 70 -4.78 1.70 -11.05
N ASN A 71 -6.03 1.35 -10.76
CA ASN A 71 -6.80 0.39 -11.54
C ASN A 71 -7.11 0.88 -12.97
N VAL A 72 -7.32 2.18 -13.17
CA VAL A 72 -7.49 2.76 -14.51
C VAL A 72 -6.18 2.68 -15.30
N TYR A 73 -5.05 3.08 -14.71
CA TYR A 73 -3.77 3.10 -15.41
C TYR A 73 -3.29 1.70 -15.77
N ILE A 74 -3.40 0.74 -14.86
CA ILE A 74 -2.96 -0.63 -15.12
C ILE A 74 -3.83 -1.32 -16.17
N LYS A 75 -5.16 -1.10 -16.16
CA LYS A 75 -6.04 -1.61 -17.22
C LYS A 75 -5.67 -1.03 -18.59
N SER A 76 -5.38 0.27 -18.64
CA SER A 76 -4.92 0.91 -19.87
C SER A 76 -3.59 0.35 -20.36
N ALA A 77 -2.65 0.05 -19.44
CA ALA A 77 -1.34 -0.49 -19.79
C ALA A 77 -1.39 -1.95 -20.27
N LEU A 78 -2.39 -2.72 -19.83
CA LEU A 78 -2.51 -4.15 -20.14
C LEU A 78 -3.52 -4.45 -21.25
N ILE A 79 -4.03 -3.43 -21.97
CA ILE A 79 -5.13 -3.58 -22.92
C ILE A 79 -4.88 -4.59 -24.05
N ASP A 80 -3.62 -4.72 -24.48
CA ASP A 80 -3.20 -5.63 -25.55
C ASP A 80 -2.73 -7.02 -25.02
N LEU A 81 -2.92 -7.28 -23.74
CA LEU A 81 -2.50 -8.51 -23.06
C LEU A 81 -3.73 -9.29 -22.56
N PRO A 82 -3.61 -10.61 -22.29
CA PRO A 82 -4.74 -11.46 -21.92
C PRO A 82 -5.23 -11.27 -20.47
N PHE A 83 -5.02 -10.09 -19.89
CA PHE A 83 -5.43 -9.71 -18.54
C PHE A 83 -6.65 -8.81 -18.61
N ALA A 84 -7.80 -9.28 -18.13
CA ALA A 84 -9.03 -8.48 -18.13
C ALA A 84 -9.05 -7.45 -16.98
N THR A 85 -8.27 -7.70 -15.94
CA THR A 85 -8.21 -6.89 -14.72
C THR A 85 -6.79 -6.76 -14.21
N ASP A 86 -6.57 -5.73 -13.38
CA ASP A 86 -5.37 -5.56 -12.57
C ASP A 86 -5.06 -6.79 -11.71
N MET A 87 -6.10 -7.43 -11.18
CA MET A 87 -5.99 -8.67 -10.40
C MET A 87 -5.46 -9.84 -11.22
N ASP A 88 -5.83 -9.96 -12.50
CA ASP A 88 -5.33 -11.04 -13.37
C ASP A 88 -3.81 -10.96 -13.49
N PHE A 89 -3.29 -9.76 -13.71
CA PHE A 89 -1.85 -9.53 -13.74
C PHE A 89 -1.21 -9.76 -12.36
N ALA A 90 -1.81 -9.28 -11.28
CA ALA A 90 -1.22 -9.43 -9.95
C ALA A 90 -1.12 -10.89 -9.50
N PHE A 91 -2.16 -11.71 -9.74
CA PHE A 91 -2.14 -13.14 -9.44
C PHE A 91 -1.05 -13.87 -10.23
N THR A 92 -0.91 -13.53 -11.51
CA THR A 92 0.07 -14.16 -12.40
C THR A 92 1.50 -13.71 -12.07
N ALA A 93 1.70 -12.46 -11.62
CA ALA A 93 2.98 -11.99 -11.10
C ALA A 93 3.39 -12.73 -9.80
N ILE A 94 2.45 -13.05 -8.91
CA ILE A 94 2.75 -13.90 -7.72
C ILE A 94 3.12 -15.31 -8.13
N LEU A 95 2.36 -15.91 -9.06
CA LEU A 95 2.64 -17.26 -9.56
C LEU A 95 4.02 -17.32 -10.23
N HIS A 96 4.40 -16.28 -10.99
CA HIS A 96 5.73 -16.19 -11.60
C HIS A 96 6.86 -16.18 -10.56
N ARG A 97 6.66 -15.54 -9.40
CA ARG A 97 7.67 -15.47 -8.33
C ARG A 97 7.67 -16.69 -7.39
N SER A 98 6.49 -17.25 -7.14
CA SER A 98 6.29 -18.32 -6.15
C SER A 98 6.31 -19.72 -6.77
N GLY A 99 6.25 -19.83 -8.11
CA GLY A 99 6.10 -21.08 -8.82
C GLY A 99 4.72 -21.68 -8.62
N SER A 100 4.66 -22.87 -8.01
CA SER A 100 3.41 -23.60 -7.78
C SER A 100 2.85 -23.34 -6.39
N ILE A 101 1.57 -22.97 -6.29
CA ILE A 101 0.94 -22.56 -5.03
C ILE A 101 -0.54 -22.98 -4.96
N GLY A 102 -1.05 -23.24 -3.77
CA GLY A 102 -2.46 -23.56 -3.56
C GLY A 102 -3.39 -22.36 -3.82
N LYS A 103 -4.63 -22.64 -4.25
CA LYS A 103 -5.66 -21.60 -4.53
C LYS A 103 -5.89 -20.65 -3.36
N THR A 104 -6.10 -21.22 -2.16
CA THR A 104 -6.37 -20.44 -0.94
C THR A 104 -5.17 -19.58 -0.58
N GLU A 105 -3.96 -20.09 -0.72
CA GLU A 105 -2.74 -19.35 -0.39
C GLU A 105 -2.50 -18.21 -1.39
N LEU A 106 -2.74 -18.44 -2.69
CA LEU A 106 -2.65 -17.40 -3.70
C LEU A 106 -3.61 -16.24 -3.43
N ILE A 107 -4.87 -16.56 -3.10
CA ILE A 107 -5.89 -15.56 -2.75
C ILE A 107 -5.47 -14.77 -1.50
N ARG A 108 -5.01 -15.48 -0.46
CA ARG A 108 -4.56 -14.85 0.79
C ARG A 108 -3.37 -13.93 0.59
N LYS A 109 -2.36 -14.32 -0.21
CA LYS A 109 -1.20 -13.46 -0.50
C LYS A 109 -1.57 -12.14 -1.17
N MET A 110 -2.72 -12.07 -1.83
CA MET A 110 -3.22 -10.84 -2.47
C MET A 110 -4.20 -10.04 -1.60
N ALA A 111 -4.53 -10.51 -0.39
CA ALA A 111 -5.53 -9.92 0.49
C ALA A 111 -6.92 -9.69 -0.16
N TYR A 112 -7.32 -10.55 -1.12
CA TYR A 112 -8.64 -10.49 -1.75
C TYR A 112 -9.62 -11.47 -1.15
N ASP A 113 -10.88 -11.07 -1.02
CA ASP A 113 -11.94 -11.97 -0.61
C ASP A 113 -12.00 -13.23 -1.49
N LYS A 114 -12.43 -14.33 -0.88
CA LYS A 114 -12.44 -15.65 -1.52
C LYS A 114 -13.24 -15.69 -2.81
N SER A 115 -14.37 -14.99 -2.89
CA SER A 115 -15.20 -14.95 -4.10
C SER A 115 -14.48 -14.26 -5.25
N SER A 116 -13.97 -13.04 -5.03
CA SER A 116 -13.26 -12.27 -6.05
C SER A 116 -12.01 -13.00 -6.53
N GLY A 117 -11.21 -13.54 -5.60
CA GLY A 117 -10.01 -14.30 -5.94
C GLY A 117 -10.31 -15.58 -6.72
N MET A 118 -11.41 -16.26 -6.42
CA MET A 118 -11.83 -17.45 -7.18
C MET A 118 -12.31 -17.11 -8.60
N GLU A 119 -12.99 -16.00 -8.80
CA GLU A 119 -13.40 -15.55 -10.15
C GLU A 119 -12.19 -15.17 -11.02
N VAL A 120 -11.15 -14.56 -10.43
CA VAL A 120 -9.85 -14.33 -11.09
C VAL A 120 -9.22 -15.65 -11.52
N ILE A 121 -9.08 -16.61 -10.60
CA ILE A 121 -8.50 -17.94 -10.89
C ILE A 121 -9.29 -18.65 -12.00
N LYS A 122 -10.63 -18.61 -11.95
CA LYS A 122 -11.50 -19.23 -12.96
C LYS A 122 -11.28 -18.63 -14.34
N ARG A 123 -11.16 -17.30 -14.44
CA ARG A 123 -10.87 -16.59 -15.70
C ARG A 123 -9.48 -16.93 -16.24
N LEU A 124 -8.47 -16.93 -15.38
CA LEU A 124 -7.09 -17.28 -15.77
C LEU A 124 -6.97 -18.74 -16.26
N LEU A 125 -7.69 -19.67 -15.61
CA LEU A 125 -7.77 -21.07 -16.06
C LEU A 125 -8.49 -21.20 -17.40
N LYS A 126 -9.63 -20.50 -17.56
CA LYS A 126 -10.41 -20.51 -18.80
C LYS A 126 -9.60 -19.96 -19.99
N ASN A 127 -8.74 -18.97 -19.74
CA ASN A 127 -7.89 -18.34 -20.75
C ASN A 127 -6.52 -19.04 -20.89
N GLU A 128 -6.32 -20.20 -20.25
CA GLU A 128 -5.08 -21.00 -20.33
C GLU A 128 -3.81 -20.23 -19.93
N ILE A 129 -3.95 -19.19 -19.09
CA ILE A 129 -2.83 -18.42 -18.53
C ILE A 129 -2.22 -19.16 -17.35
N ILE A 130 -3.06 -19.86 -16.58
CA ILE A 130 -2.63 -20.72 -15.49
C ILE A 130 -3.19 -22.12 -15.72
N GLU A 131 -2.53 -23.11 -15.13
CA GLU A 131 -3.01 -24.48 -15.09
C GLU A 131 -3.15 -24.96 -13.64
N GLN A 132 -4.00 -25.97 -13.43
CA GLN A 132 -4.19 -26.62 -12.14
C GLN A 132 -3.78 -28.09 -12.21
N PHE A 133 -3.09 -28.57 -11.18
CA PHE A 133 -2.66 -29.97 -11.10
C PHE A 133 -2.77 -30.51 -9.67
N PRO A 134 -2.84 -31.84 -9.46
CA PRO A 134 -2.91 -32.43 -8.12
C PRO A 134 -1.67 -32.06 -7.31
N ASN A 135 -1.85 -31.72 -6.04
CA ASN A 135 -0.72 -31.53 -5.13
C ASN A 135 -0.06 -32.90 -4.84
N PRO A 136 1.26 -33.05 -5.08
CA PRO A 136 1.98 -34.30 -4.78
C PRO A 136 1.90 -34.72 -3.31
N ASP A 137 1.86 -33.75 -2.40
CA ASP A 137 1.89 -33.97 -0.95
C ASP A 137 0.49 -34.21 -0.36
N ASP A 138 -0.55 -33.74 -1.05
CA ASP A 138 -1.94 -33.97 -0.69
C ASP A 138 -2.83 -34.00 -1.93
N LYS A 139 -3.12 -35.21 -2.43
CA LYS A 139 -3.96 -35.42 -3.63
C LYS A 139 -5.38 -34.86 -3.51
N ARG A 140 -5.84 -34.49 -2.30
CA ARG A 140 -7.14 -33.82 -2.08
C ARG A 140 -7.09 -32.33 -2.42
N SER A 141 -5.90 -31.74 -2.51
CA SER A 141 -5.68 -30.34 -2.90
C SER A 141 -5.10 -30.22 -4.32
N LYS A 142 -5.23 -29.02 -4.90
CA LYS A 142 -4.68 -28.69 -6.22
C LYS A 142 -3.77 -27.49 -6.11
N LEU A 143 -2.67 -27.53 -6.86
CA LEU A 143 -1.75 -26.41 -7.05
C LEU A 143 -2.07 -25.69 -8.36
N LEU A 144 -1.74 -24.41 -8.39
CA LEU A 144 -1.76 -23.54 -9.56
C LEU A 144 -0.34 -23.19 -9.95
N ARG A 145 -0.07 -23.09 -11.26
CA ARG A 145 1.14 -22.50 -11.81
C ARG A 145 0.83 -21.80 -13.13
N LEU A 146 1.75 -20.97 -13.61
CA LEU A 146 1.65 -20.42 -14.97
C LEU A 146 1.82 -21.52 -16.01
N THR A 147 1.08 -21.39 -17.11
CA THR A 147 1.43 -22.11 -18.35
C THR A 147 2.59 -21.38 -19.03
N LYS A 148 3.22 -22.00 -20.04
CA LYS A 148 4.21 -21.31 -20.88
C LYS A 148 3.65 -20.02 -21.49
N ASN A 149 2.41 -20.05 -21.97
CA ASN A 149 1.70 -18.87 -22.48
C ASN A 149 1.53 -17.81 -21.38
N GLY A 150 1.18 -18.22 -20.16
CA GLY A 150 1.07 -17.31 -19.02
C GLY A 150 2.39 -16.65 -18.63
N GLU A 151 3.49 -17.40 -18.61
CA GLU A 151 4.83 -16.85 -18.34
C GLU A 151 5.22 -15.79 -19.36
N GLU A 152 5.07 -16.07 -20.66
CA GLU A 152 5.37 -15.11 -21.73
C GLU A 152 4.56 -13.82 -21.60
N ASN A 153 3.27 -13.92 -21.24
CA ASN A 153 2.40 -12.74 -21.08
C ASN A 153 2.70 -11.95 -19.81
N VAL A 154 3.02 -12.60 -18.70
CA VAL A 154 3.45 -11.92 -17.46
C VAL A 154 4.73 -11.14 -17.69
N ILE A 155 5.70 -11.73 -18.40
CA ILE A 155 6.97 -11.07 -18.70
C ILE A 155 6.74 -9.81 -19.54
N LYS A 156 5.89 -9.89 -20.57
CA LYS A 156 5.49 -8.72 -21.37
C LYS A 156 4.80 -7.66 -20.52
N ALA A 157 3.91 -8.07 -19.63
CA ALA A 157 3.16 -7.17 -18.76
C ALA A 157 4.04 -6.36 -17.82
N TYR A 158 5.20 -6.87 -17.37
CA TYR A 158 6.04 -6.12 -16.43
C TYR A 158 6.48 -4.75 -16.94
N SER A 159 6.84 -4.63 -18.23
CA SER A 159 7.21 -3.34 -18.83
C SER A 159 6.06 -2.35 -18.80
N GLU A 160 4.88 -2.78 -19.24
CA GLU A 160 3.71 -1.90 -19.35
C GLU A 160 3.14 -1.55 -17.97
N ALA A 161 3.07 -2.54 -17.07
CA ALA A 161 2.69 -2.33 -15.68
C ALA A 161 3.64 -1.35 -14.96
N HIS A 162 4.94 -1.38 -15.27
CA HIS A 162 5.90 -0.42 -14.70
C HIS A 162 5.61 1.02 -15.13
N LYS A 163 5.16 1.24 -16.37
CA LYS A 163 4.74 2.58 -16.83
C LYS A 163 3.54 3.07 -16.02
N ALA A 164 2.53 2.21 -15.83
CA ALA A 164 1.37 2.53 -15.00
C ALA A 164 1.76 2.81 -13.54
N ALA A 165 2.62 1.97 -12.95
CA ALA A 165 3.10 2.14 -11.59
C ALA A 165 3.85 3.47 -11.38
N LYS A 166 4.66 3.89 -12.36
CA LYS A 166 5.32 5.20 -12.35
C LYS A 166 4.32 6.37 -12.36
N MET A 167 3.19 6.24 -13.07
CA MET A 167 2.18 7.29 -13.10
C MET A 167 1.47 7.46 -11.75
N VAL A 168 1.22 6.36 -11.02
CA VAL A 168 0.52 6.40 -9.72
C VAL A 168 1.25 7.27 -8.70
N SER A 169 2.59 7.21 -8.66
CA SER A 169 3.41 7.96 -7.70
C SER A 169 4.33 8.99 -8.37
N GLY A 170 4.02 9.39 -9.60
CA GLY A 170 4.95 10.13 -10.49
C GLY A 170 5.20 11.57 -10.07
N THR A 171 4.30 12.16 -9.28
CA THR A 171 4.44 13.52 -8.74
C THR A 171 5.36 13.58 -7.51
N LEU A 172 5.66 12.43 -6.92
CA LEU A 172 6.48 12.31 -5.71
C LEU A 172 7.97 12.20 -6.06
N THR A 173 8.81 12.87 -5.29
CA THR A 173 10.26 12.62 -5.25
C THR A 173 10.56 11.21 -4.75
N THR A 174 11.76 10.70 -5.02
CA THR A 174 12.19 9.37 -4.54
C THR A 174 12.08 9.24 -3.01
N THR A 175 12.38 10.30 -2.27
CA THR A 175 12.28 10.31 -0.79
C THR A 175 10.84 10.23 -0.33
N GLU A 176 9.92 10.95 -0.98
CA GLU A 176 8.48 10.87 -0.69
C GLU A 176 7.92 9.50 -1.06
N GLN A 177 8.33 8.92 -2.19
CA GLN A 177 7.95 7.56 -2.59
C GLN A 177 8.39 6.52 -1.54
N ILE A 178 9.63 6.61 -1.06
CA ILE A 178 10.15 5.72 0.00
C ILE A 178 9.35 5.91 1.29
N THR A 179 9.02 7.15 1.64
CA THR A 179 8.25 7.47 2.85
C THR A 179 6.84 6.91 2.76
N LEU A 180 6.14 7.15 1.65
CA LEU A 180 4.82 6.60 1.39
C LEU A 180 4.83 5.07 1.42
N LEU A 181 5.81 4.43 0.77
CA LEU A 181 5.94 2.97 0.79
C LEU A 181 6.13 2.43 2.21
N LYS A 182 6.94 3.09 3.05
CA LYS A 182 7.11 2.69 4.46
C LYS A 182 5.81 2.84 5.24
N THR A 183 5.07 3.93 5.04
CA THR A 183 3.78 4.15 5.71
C THR A 183 2.74 3.12 5.29
N LEU A 184 2.64 2.81 3.99
CA LEU A 184 1.75 1.77 3.47
C LEU A 184 2.09 0.39 4.02
N LYS A 185 3.38 0.03 4.09
CA LYS A 185 3.82 -1.24 4.70
C LYS A 185 3.46 -1.31 6.18
N LYS A 186 3.65 -0.22 6.93
CA LYS A 186 3.24 -0.17 8.34
C LYS A 186 1.73 -0.42 8.51
N LEU A 187 0.90 0.12 7.61
CA LEU A 187 -0.53 -0.15 7.61
C LEU A 187 -0.81 -1.62 7.24
N ASP A 188 -0.18 -2.14 6.20
CA ASP A 188 -0.35 -3.53 5.76
C ASP A 188 0.05 -4.54 6.85
N ASP A 189 1.18 -4.32 7.53
CA ASP A 189 1.67 -5.18 8.62
C ASP A 189 0.66 -5.29 9.79
N PHE A 190 -0.12 -4.23 10.04
CA PHE A 190 -1.19 -4.24 11.03
C PHE A 190 -2.46 -4.95 10.51
N HIS A 191 -2.89 -4.64 9.28
CA HIS A 191 -4.19 -5.10 8.77
C HIS A 191 -4.14 -6.52 8.19
N PHE A 192 -3.02 -6.96 7.63
CA PHE A 192 -2.92 -8.25 6.96
C PHE A 192 -3.15 -9.43 7.92
N PRO A 193 -2.60 -9.48 9.15
CA PRO A 193 -2.94 -10.52 10.12
C PRO A 193 -4.43 -10.52 10.49
N ILE A 194 -5.03 -9.34 10.69
CA ILE A 194 -6.47 -9.19 11.02
C ILE A 194 -7.31 -9.77 9.88
N TYR A 195 -6.96 -9.44 8.64
CA TYR A 195 -7.62 -9.96 7.44
C TYR A 195 -7.58 -11.49 7.36
N LEU A 196 -6.45 -12.11 7.71
CA LEU A 196 -6.30 -13.58 7.70
C LEU A 196 -7.16 -14.31 8.73
N GLU A 197 -7.65 -13.62 9.77
CA GLU A 197 -8.59 -14.19 10.73
C GLU A 197 -10.03 -14.29 10.19
N GLU A 198 -10.30 -13.70 9.02
CA GLU A 198 -11.60 -13.70 8.35
C GLU A 198 -12.75 -13.08 9.18
N GLU A 199 -12.44 -12.38 10.28
CA GLU A 199 -13.41 -11.58 11.06
C GLU A 199 -13.84 -10.35 10.26
N LYS A 200 -15.15 -10.10 10.24
CA LYS A 200 -15.77 -9.01 9.49
C LYS A 200 -16.55 -8.04 10.36
N ASP A 201 -16.84 -8.41 11.61
CA ASP A 201 -17.47 -7.52 12.57
C ASP A 201 -16.45 -6.48 13.06
N LEU A 202 -16.67 -5.25 12.64
CA LEU A 202 -15.84 -4.12 13.00
C LEU A 202 -15.74 -3.92 14.52
N ASN A 203 -16.81 -4.16 15.28
CA ASN A 203 -16.79 -3.99 16.73
C ASN A 203 -15.87 -5.02 17.41
N LEU A 204 -15.86 -6.26 16.90
CA LEU A 204 -14.97 -7.30 17.38
C LEU A 204 -13.51 -6.99 17.04
N ILE A 205 -13.26 -6.49 15.83
CA ILE A 205 -11.92 -6.04 15.39
C ILE A 205 -11.44 -4.90 16.29
N ILE A 206 -12.24 -3.84 16.46
CA ILE A 206 -11.90 -2.70 17.33
C ILE A 206 -11.59 -3.18 18.74
N LYS A 207 -12.45 -4.01 19.33
CA LYS A 207 -12.24 -4.53 20.69
C LYS A 207 -10.92 -5.29 20.83
N LYS A 208 -10.50 -6.01 19.79
CA LYS A 208 -9.29 -6.84 19.80
C LYS A 208 -8.01 -6.06 19.48
N TYR A 209 -8.08 -5.02 18.65
CA TYR A 209 -6.88 -4.37 18.07
C TYR A 209 -6.75 -2.87 18.34
N ALA A 210 -7.78 -2.16 18.80
CA ALA A 210 -7.71 -0.69 18.97
C ALA A 210 -6.91 -0.20 20.20
N ASN A 211 -6.43 -1.11 21.05
CA ASN A 211 -5.67 -0.79 22.28
C ASN A 211 -4.20 -1.24 22.22
N GLN A 212 -3.64 -1.46 21.02
CA GLN A 212 -2.21 -1.81 20.83
C GLN A 212 -1.39 -0.61 20.38
#